data_AF-A0A6S6WEF8-F1
#
_entry.id   AF-A0A6S6WEF8-F1
#
_cell.length_a   1.000
_cell.length_b   1.000
_cell.length_c   1.000
_cell.angle_alpha   90.00
_cell.angle_beta   90.00
_cell.angle_gamma   90.00
#
_symmetry.space_group_name_H-M   'P 1'
#
loop_
_entity.id
_entity.type
_entity.pdbx_description
1 polymer ?
#
loop_
_entity_poly.entity_id
_entity_poly.type
_entity_poly.pdbx_seq_one_letter_code
_entity_poly.pdbx_strand_id
1 'polypeptide(L)'
;MDGVTSNPPNGNDVLKEFLQDKSAREILSNFFVEPNSEDPSGRLNDAAIIAIDTEWWQKHPNPMTELGISELQNKFILPNIHANNILTGVQTVHARLKPYAHLHNNFPGAGDPEKFELGTTKFVTEEEARQVLVDTFVRPHELDPTNLQPIILVGHAVENEFEHILEAFGVDLLSYGTIVKVIDTQVMAEEAGIRGPRGPLISLKNLLSHFNLTVPNLHSAGNDAAATLMAAVLITLKENLYPGVGTNKPPAVVDNINIQWIVSALLTENKTPAPLWGVELFCTRCERENHLRANCFAKLQCEICKCSGVKRLYNASRTHAAGRCMFKYWALPPRDVGMHP
;
A
#
# COMPACT_ATOMS: atom_id res chain seq x y z
N MET A 1 4.42 18.06 -45.46
CA MET A 1 4.82 18.87 -44.29
C MET A 1 3.73 18.61 -43.28
N ASP A 2 3.84 17.49 -42.60
CA ASP A 2 2.80 17.02 -41.70
C ASP A 2 3.08 17.67 -40.35
N GLY A 3 2.28 18.70 -40.06
CA GLY A 3 2.31 19.39 -38.78
C GLY A 3 1.87 18.43 -37.69
N VAL A 4 2.83 17.90 -36.95
CA VAL A 4 2.61 17.35 -35.62
C VAL A 4 2.09 18.51 -34.78
N THR A 5 0.77 18.60 -34.61
CA THR A 5 0.17 19.44 -33.58
C THR A 5 0.53 18.81 -32.25
N SER A 6 1.65 19.25 -31.67
CA SER A 6 1.93 19.00 -30.26
C SER A 6 0.75 19.57 -29.47
N ASN A 7 -0.01 18.70 -28.79
CA ASN A 7 -0.90 19.17 -27.74
C ASN A 7 -0.06 20.04 -26.78
N PRO A 8 -0.58 21.18 -26.31
CA PRO A 8 0.12 21.94 -25.27
C PRO A 8 0.44 20.98 -24.13
N PRO A 9 1.64 21.05 -23.53
CA PRO A 9 2.01 20.15 -22.44
C PRO A 9 0.93 20.24 -21.36
N ASN A 10 0.40 19.08 -20.94
CA ASN A 10 -0.54 19.03 -19.83
C ASN A 10 0.18 19.64 -18.62
N GLY A 11 -0.52 20.40 -17.76
CA GLY A 11 0.10 20.97 -16.56
C GLY A 11 0.81 19.93 -15.69
N ASN A 12 0.40 18.65 -15.76
CA ASN A 12 1.13 17.54 -15.11
C ASN A 12 2.51 17.28 -15.73
N ASP A 13 2.69 17.42 -17.05
CA ASP A 13 3.99 17.23 -17.72
C ASP A 13 4.96 18.33 -17.31
N VAL A 14 4.48 19.58 -17.29
CA VAL A 14 5.25 20.74 -16.82
C VAL A 14 5.65 20.56 -15.35
N LEU A 15 4.72 20.11 -14.51
CA LEU A 15 5.01 19.83 -13.11
C LEU A 15 6.02 18.70 -12.95
N LYS A 16 5.87 17.61 -13.70
CA LYS A 16 6.79 16.47 -13.68
C LYS A 16 8.22 16.87 -14.03
N GLU A 17 8.39 17.67 -15.08
CA GLU A 17 9.70 18.22 -15.46
C GLU A 17 10.27 19.13 -14.35
N PHE A 18 9.46 20.03 -13.79
CA PHE A 18 9.87 20.92 -12.70
C PHE A 18 10.30 20.17 -11.42
N LEU A 19 9.63 19.06 -11.10
CA LEU A 19 9.91 18.25 -9.91
C LEU A 19 11.07 17.26 -10.11
N GLN A 20 11.52 17.02 -11.34
CA GLN A 20 12.48 15.97 -11.66
C GLN A 20 13.77 16.08 -10.84
N ASP A 21 14.35 17.27 -10.76
CA ASP A 21 15.63 17.53 -10.10
C ASP A 21 15.50 17.92 -8.62
N LYS A 22 14.27 18.00 -8.10
CA LYS A 22 14.02 18.32 -6.68
C LYS A 22 14.09 17.07 -5.82
N SER A 23 14.69 17.21 -4.64
CA SER A 23 14.71 16.16 -3.62
C SER A 23 13.32 15.91 -3.06
N ALA A 24 13.08 14.70 -2.57
CA ALA A 24 11.82 14.35 -1.91
C ALA A 24 11.49 15.27 -0.73
N ARG A 25 12.52 15.68 0.04
CA ARG A 25 12.38 16.62 1.15
C ARG A 25 11.88 17.98 0.67
N GLU A 26 12.48 18.56 -0.37
CA GLU A 26 12.05 19.86 -0.93
C GLU A 26 10.59 19.81 -1.41
N ILE A 27 10.22 18.74 -2.09
CA ILE A 27 8.85 18.56 -2.61
C ILE A 27 7.85 18.41 -1.46
N LEU A 28 8.13 17.56 -0.47
CA LEU A 28 7.20 17.34 0.65
C LEU A 28 7.15 18.52 1.61
N SER A 29 8.25 19.28 1.79
CA SER A 29 8.26 20.50 2.60
C SER A 29 7.28 21.56 2.10
N ASN A 30 6.96 21.58 0.80
CA ASN A 30 5.90 22.42 0.21
C ASN A 30 4.56 22.30 0.95
N PHE A 31 4.23 21.09 1.41
CA PHE A 31 2.92 20.79 2.00
C PHE A 31 2.89 20.96 3.52
N PHE A 32 4.03 21.00 4.20
CA PHE A 32 4.07 20.94 5.67
C PHE A 32 4.85 22.08 6.33
N VAL A 33 5.73 22.76 5.60
CA VAL A 33 6.61 23.80 6.17
C VAL A 33 6.27 25.14 5.56
N GLU A 34 6.52 25.28 4.26
CA GLU A 34 6.31 26.52 3.53
C GLU A 34 5.97 26.18 2.08
N PRO A 35 4.82 26.65 1.54
CA PRO A 35 4.48 26.46 0.14
C PRO A 35 5.54 27.08 -0.78
N ASN A 36 6.06 26.28 -1.70
CA ASN A 36 6.92 26.71 -2.77
C ASN A 36 6.08 27.44 -3.83
N SER A 37 6.34 28.75 -4.00
CA SER A 37 5.61 29.60 -4.92
C SER A 37 6.14 29.58 -6.37
N GLU A 38 7.19 28.80 -6.64
CA GLU A 38 7.89 28.83 -7.95
C GLU A 38 7.44 27.76 -8.94
N ASP A 39 6.45 26.94 -8.62
CA ASP A 39 5.92 25.93 -9.57
C ASP A 39 5.29 26.60 -10.80
N PRO A 40 5.88 26.45 -12.01
CA PRO A 40 5.40 27.10 -13.23
C PRO A 40 4.07 26.53 -13.73
N SER A 41 3.69 25.32 -13.31
CA SER A 41 2.38 24.74 -13.64
C SER A 41 1.26 25.31 -12.78
N GLY A 42 1.58 25.76 -11.56
CA GLY A 42 0.62 26.16 -10.53
C GLY A 42 -0.19 25.01 -9.93
N ARG A 43 0.24 23.75 -10.11
CA ARG A 43 -0.53 22.54 -9.78
C ARG A 43 0.05 21.70 -8.66
N LEU A 44 1.25 22.02 -8.17
CA LEU A 44 1.90 21.28 -7.08
C LEU A 44 1.01 21.19 -5.84
N ASN A 45 0.32 22.28 -5.50
CA ASN A 45 -0.51 22.30 -4.30
C ASN A 45 -1.77 21.42 -4.42
N ASP A 46 -2.21 21.17 -5.65
CA ASP A 46 -3.34 20.30 -5.95
C ASP A 46 -2.96 18.81 -5.92
N ALA A 47 -1.66 18.50 -5.87
CA ALA A 47 -1.18 17.13 -5.95
C ALA A 47 -1.65 16.28 -4.75
N ALA A 48 -2.11 15.07 -5.03
CA ALA A 48 -2.35 14.05 -4.00
C ALA A 48 -1.02 13.42 -3.59
N ILE A 49 -0.85 13.13 -2.30
CA ILE A 49 0.30 12.38 -1.78
C ILE A 49 -0.21 11.00 -1.40
N ILE A 50 0.16 10.01 -2.20
CA ILE A 50 -0.36 8.65 -2.10
C ILE A 50 0.81 7.71 -1.86
N ALA A 51 0.65 6.77 -0.94
CA ALA A 51 1.50 5.60 -0.83
C ALA A 51 0.75 4.35 -1.26
N ILE A 52 1.45 3.45 -1.93
CA ILE A 52 0.95 2.13 -2.32
C ILE A 52 1.89 1.07 -1.81
N ASP A 53 1.32 -0.05 -1.40
CA ASP A 53 2.05 -1.27 -1.10
C ASP A 53 1.21 -2.46 -1.58
N THR A 54 1.88 -3.54 -1.96
CA THR A 54 1.23 -4.76 -2.45
C THR A 54 1.90 -5.97 -1.84
N GLU A 55 1.10 -6.97 -1.48
CA GLU A 55 1.61 -8.26 -1.03
C GLU A 55 1.31 -9.32 -2.08
N TRP A 56 2.25 -10.25 -2.26
CA TRP A 56 2.10 -11.38 -3.17
C TRP A 56 2.36 -12.69 -2.47
N TRP A 57 1.81 -13.76 -3.04
CA TRP A 57 2.07 -15.09 -2.52
C TRP A 57 3.51 -15.52 -2.84
N GLN A 58 4.23 -16.06 -1.85
CA GLN A 58 5.65 -16.43 -1.97
C GLN A 58 5.93 -17.56 -2.97
N LYS A 59 4.90 -18.29 -3.43
CA LYS A 59 5.09 -19.44 -4.33
C LYS A 59 4.56 -19.10 -5.72
N HIS A 60 5.27 -19.60 -6.73
CA HIS A 60 4.86 -19.48 -8.12
C HIS A 60 3.40 -19.93 -8.32
N PRO A 61 2.57 -19.15 -9.04
CA PRO A 61 2.93 -18.03 -9.93
C PRO A 61 3.04 -16.65 -9.24
N ASN A 62 3.16 -16.61 -7.91
CA ASN A 62 3.29 -15.38 -7.14
C ASN A 62 2.15 -14.37 -7.38
N PRO A 63 0.87 -14.80 -7.39
CA PRO A 63 -0.24 -13.89 -7.58
C PRO A 63 -0.27 -12.84 -6.46
N MET A 64 -0.61 -11.60 -6.83
CA MET A 64 -0.88 -10.54 -5.87
C MET A 64 -2.07 -10.94 -4.99
N THR A 65 -1.91 -10.82 -3.67
CA THR A 65 -2.91 -11.20 -2.68
C THR A 65 -3.60 -10.00 -2.06
N GLU A 66 -2.89 -8.88 -1.93
CA GLU A 66 -3.35 -7.69 -1.21
C GLU A 66 -2.88 -6.40 -1.89
N LEU A 67 -3.67 -5.35 -1.69
CA LEU A 67 -3.40 -3.99 -2.15
C LEU A 67 -3.68 -3.03 -0.99
N GLY A 68 -2.70 -2.23 -0.63
CA GLY A 68 -2.81 -1.14 0.33
C GLY A 68 -2.61 0.20 -0.36
N ILE A 69 -3.52 1.14 -0.13
CA ILE A 69 -3.40 2.50 -0.63
C ILE A 69 -3.60 3.44 0.55
N SER A 70 -2.64 4.33 0.76
CA SER A 70 -2.69 5.35 1.80
C SER A 70 -2.61 6.73 1.17
N GLU A 71 -3.44 7.67 1.61
CA GLU A 71 -3.45 9.05 1.12
C GLU A 71 -3.40 10.02 2.28
N LEU A 72 -2.62 11.08 2.13
CA LEU A 72 -2.52 12.13 3.13
C LEU A 72 -3.54 13.24 2.86
N GLN A 73 -4.55 13.32 3.71
CA GLN A 73 -5.62 14.31 3.60
C GLN A 73 -5.22 15.67 4.19
N ASN A 74 -4.48 15.67 5.30
CA ASN A 74 -4.10 16.89 6.01
C ASN A 74 -2.82 17.48 5.41
N LYS A 75 -2.98 18.39 4.44
CA LYS A 75 -1.91 19.18 3.82
C LYS A 75 -2.03 20.66 4.19
N PHE A 76 -0.94 21.41 4.06
CA PHE A 76 -0.85 22.85 4.30
C PHE A 76 -1.17 23.27 5.74
N ILE A 77 -0.79 22.42 6.70
CA ILE A 77 -0.93 22.68 8.13
C ILE A 77 0.46 22.66 8.75
N LEU A 78 0.77 23.68 9.56
CA LEU A 78 2.02 23.70 10.32
C LEU A 78 2.06 22.53 11.31
N PRO A 79 3.18 21.80 11.41
CA PRO A 79 3.26 20.63 12.27
C PRO A 79 3.18 21.03 13.74
N ASN A 80 2.33 20.34 14.50
CA ASN A 80 2.38 20.40 15.95
C ASN A 80 3.38 19.36 16.51
N ILE A 81 3.39 19.16 17.82
CA ILE A 81 4.25 18.16 18.48
C ILE A 81 4.11 16.81 17.78
N HIS A 82 5.26 16.26 17.37
CA HIS A 82 5.35 14.99 16.63
C HIS A 82 4.55 14.95 15.31
N ALA A 83 4.15 16.12 14.75
CA ALA A 83 3.30 16.24 13.57
C ALA A 83 1.96 15.49 13.67
N ASN A 84 1.41 15.35 14.88
CA ASN A 84 0.15 14.65 15.14
C ASN A 84 -0.99 15.14 14.22
N ASN A 85 -1.14 16.46 14.05
CA ASN A 85 -2.18 17.03 13.19
C ASN A 85 -2.05 16.66 11.69
N ILE A 86 -0.86 16.34 11.22
CA ILE A 86 -0.63 15.89 9.84
C ILE A 86 -0.82 14.37 9.76
N LEU A 87 -0.18 13.63 10.68
CA LEU A 87 -0.20 12.17 10.69
C LEU A 87 -1.61 11.59 10.91
N THR A 88 -2.49 12.26 11.66
CA THR A 88 -3.89 11.83 11.80
C THR A 88 -4.72 11.99 10.52
N GLY A 89 -4.20 12.70 9.51
CA GLY A 89 -4.79 12.79 8.17
C GLY A 89 -4.42 11.64 7.23
N VAL A 90 -3.64 10.66 7.69
CA VAL A 90 -3.32 9.45 6.91
C VAL A 90 -4.56 8.56 6.83
N GLN A 91 -5.18 8.50 5.66
CA GLN A 91 -6.31 7.61 5.38
C GLN A 91 -5.87 6.46 4.51
N THR A 92 -6.23 5.24 4.91
CA THR A 92 -5.70 4.02 4.31
C THR A 92 -6.82 3.03 4.05
N VAL A 93 -6.85 2.51 2.83
CA VAL A 93 -7.73 1.42 2.43
C VAL A 93 -6.91 0.16 2.18
N HIS A 94 -7.53 -0.99 2.43
CA HIS A 94 -6.90 -2.29 2.28
C HIS A 94 -7.84 -3.25 1.56
N ALA A 95 -7.35 -3.82 0.47
CA ALA A 95 -8.08 -4.79 -0.35
C ALA A 95 -7.36 -6.14 -0.36
N ARG A 96 -8.12 -7.23 -0.25
CA ARG A 96 -7.65 -8.58 -0.51
C ARG A 96 -8.33 -9.15 -1.73
N LEU A 97 -7.55 -9.72 -2.64
CA LEU A 97 -8.09 -10.24 -3.89
C LEU A 97 -8.84 -11.56 -3.62
N LYS A 98 -10.15 -11.58 -3.86
CA LYS A 98 -11.04 -12.73 -3.66
C LYS A 98 -10.44 -14.02 -4.20
N PRO A 99 -9.88 -14.10 -5.43
CA PRO A 99 -9.30 -15.35 -5.94
C PRO A 99 -8.14 -15.89 -5.10
N TYR A 100 -7.35 -15.01 -4.49
CA TYR A 100 -6.06 -15.32 -3.86
C TYR A 100 -6.04 -15.15 -2.34
N ALA A 101 -7.08 -14.58 -1.72
CA ALA A 101 -7.14 -14.31 -0.28
C ALA A 101 -7.05 -15.55 0.63
N HIS A 102 -7.07 -16.77 0.07
CA HIS A 102 -6.83 -18.01 0.82
C HIS A 102 -5.34 -18.39 0.91
N LEU A 103 -4.50 -17.76 0.09
CA LEU A 103 -3.07 -17.96 0.03
C LEU A 103 -2.41 -17.18 1.17
N HIS A 104 -1.48 -17.83 1.86
CA HIS A 104 -0.74 -17.25 2.98
C HIS A 104 0.75 -17.54 2.82
N ASN A 105 1.55 -16.56 3.17
CA ASN A 105 2.99 -16.70 3.29
C ASN A 105 3.34 -17.34 4.65
N ASN A 106 4.42 -18.11 4.69
CA ASN A 106 4.87 -18.85 5.88
C ASN A 106 6.40 -18.86 6.01
N PHE A 107 7.04 -17.74 5.70
CA PHE A 107 8.46 -17.51 5.97
C PHE A 107 8.63 -16.71 7.27
N PRO A 108 9.81 -16.77 7.92
CA PRO A 108 10.06 -15.96 9.11
C PRO A 108 9.88 -14.46 8.84
N GLY A 109 8.91 -13.83 9.53
CA GLY A 109 8.56 -12.42 9.32
C GLY A 109 7.42 -12.18 8.33
N ALA A 110 6.81 -13.22 7.75
CA ALA A 110 5.57 -13.06 6.99
C ALA A 110 4.47 -12.42 7.86
N GLY A 111 3.71 -11.50 7.28
CA GLY A 111 2.59 -10.85 7.94
C GLY A 111 1.35 -11.73 8.07
N ASP A 112 0.34 -11.17 8.72
CA ASP A 112 -0.99 -11.74 8.79
C ASP A 112 -1.95 -10.90 7.93
N PRO A 113 -2.41 -11.41 6.78
CA PRO A 113 -3.29 -10.69 5.87
C PRO A 113 -4.70 -10.45 6.47
N GLU A 114 -5.02 -11.07 7.60
CA GLU A 114 -6.27 -10.80 8.34
C GLU A 114 -6.13 -9.60 9.30
N LYS A 115 -4.95 -9.00 9.43
CA LYS A 115 -4.64 -7.94 10.41
C LYS A 115 -4.38 -6.58 9.75
N PHE A 116 -5.47 -5.93 9.34
CA PHE A 116 -5.44 -4.52 8.97
C PHE A 116 -5.93 -3.65 10.13
N GLU A 117 -5.11 -2.69 10.55
CA GLU A 117 -5.28 -2.02 11.85
C GLU A 117 -5.98 -0.65 11.70
N LEU A 118 -5.87 -0.05 10.52
CA LEU A 118 -6.29 1.33 10.24
C LEU A 118 -7.72 1.46 9.71
N GLY A 119 -8.45 0.35 9.57
CA GLY A 119 -9.81 0.36 9.02
C GLY A 119 -10.36 -1.04 8.80
N THR A 120 -11.09 -1.21 7.70
CA THR A 120 -11.74 -2.47 7.34
C THR A 120 -11.14 -3.02 6.06
N THR A 121 -10.65 -4.26 6.10
CA THR A 121 -10.27 -5.00 4.90
C THR A 121 -11.51 -5.27 4.04
N LYS A 122 -11.44 -4.90 2.77
CA LYS A 122 -12.42 -5.28 1.75
C LYS A 122 -11.89 -6.43 0.90
N PHE A 123 -12.79 -7.28 0.44
CA PHE A 123 -12.50 -8.32 -0.53
C PHE A 123 -13.02 -7.90 -1.90
N VAL A 124 -12.15 -7.97 -2.89
CA VAL A 124 -12.40 -7.48 -4.26
C VAL A 124 -12.07 -8.54 -5.29
N THR A 125 -12.77 -8.53 -6.42
CA THR A 125 -12.31 -9.21 -7.64
C THR A 125 -11.09 -8.51 -8.21
N GLU A 126 -10.37 -9.15 -9.13
CA GLU A 126 -9.25 -8.52 -9.84
C GLU A 126 -9.71 -7.28 -10.62
N GLU A 127 -10.90 -7.32 -11.21
CA GLU A 127 -11.48 -6.19 -11.95
C GLU A 127 -11.85 -5.02 -11.03
N GLU A 128 -12.43 -5.30 -9.86
CA GLU A 128 -12.67 -4.25 -8.85
C GLU A 128 -11.36 -3.64 -8.35
N ALA A 129 -10.31 -4.46 -8.11
CA ALA A 129 -8.98 -3.94 -7.73
C ALA A 129 -8.38 -3.06 -8.84
N ARG A 130 -8.49 -3.50 -10.10
CA ARG A 130 -8.10 -2.72 -11.28
C ARG A 130 -8.80 -1.37 -11.31
N GLN A 131 -10.11 -1.35 -11.08
CA GLN A 131 -10.90 -0.11 -11.06
C GLN A 131 -10.50 0.80 -9.89
N VAL A 132 -10.24 0.24 -8.70
CA VAL A 132 -9.75 1.00 -7.54
C VAL A 132 -8.42 1.70 -7.87
N LEU A 133 -7.49 1.02 -8.53
CA LEU A 133 -6.24 1.64 -8.98
C LEU A 133 -6.49 2.76 -9.99
N VAL A 134 -7.32 2.52 -11.00
CA VAL A 134 -7.67 3.54 -12.00
C VAL A 134 -8.34 4.75 -11.33
N ASP A 135 -9.33 4.55 -10.47
CA ASP A 135 -10.05 5.64 -9.78
C ASP A 135 -9.14 6.40 -8.82
N THR A 136 -8.14 5.73 -8.24
CA THR A 136 -7.15 6.38 -7.38
C THR A 136 -6.19 7.24 -8.19
N PHE A 137 -5.66 6.70 -9.30
CA PHE A 137 -4.57 7.31 -10.06
C PHE A 137 -5.03 8.18 -11.23
N VAL A 138 -6.27 8.06 -11.67
CA VAL A 138 -6.85 8.73 -12.84
C VAL A 138 -8.15 9.42 -12.43
N ARG A 139 -8.04 10.35 -11.47
CA ARG A 139 -9.18 11.12 -10.98
C ARG A 139 -9.13 12.58 -11.44
N PRO A 140 -10.30 13.18 -11.73
CA PRO A 140 -10.39 14.59 -12.05
C PRO A 140 -9.94 15.45 -10.88
N HIS A 141 -9.38 16.61 -11.17
CA HIS A 141 -9.13 17.64 -10.17
C HIS A 141 -10.46 18.18 -9.64
N GLU A 142 -10.54 18.44 -8.33
CA GLU A 142 -11.80 18.81 -7.66
C GLU A 142 -12.39 20.13 -8.18
N LEU A 143 -11.53 21.14 -8.39
CA LEU A 143 -11.97 22.48 -8.83
C LEU A 143 -11.99 22.62 -10.36
N ASP A 144 -11.30 21.74 -11.07
CA ASP A 144 -11.25 21.74 -12.54
C ASP A 144 -11.27 20.31 -13.08
N PRO A 145 -12.48 19.73 -13.24
CA PRO A 145 -12.63 18.35 -13.69
C PRO A 145 -12.12 18.08 -15.11
N THR A 146 -11.74 19.11 -15.87
CA THR A 146 -11.15 18.95 -17.21
C THR A 146 -9.70 18.48 -17.14
N ASN A 147 -9.07 18.63 -15.98
CA ASN A 147 -7.70 18.23 -15.71
C ASN A 147 -7.65 17.06 -14.73
N LEU A 148 -6.70 16.14 -14.91
CA LEU A 148 -6.45 15.05 -13.97
C LEU A 148 -5.57 15.51 -12.82
N GLN A 149 -5.91 15.15 -11.58
CA GLN A 149 -5.14 15.54 -10.40
C GLN A 149 -3.70 15.01 -10.48
N PRO A 150 -2.67 15.82 -10.20
CA PRO A 150 -1.30 15.34 -10.10
C PRO A 150 -1.14 14.41 -8.89
N ILE A 151 -0.28 13.40 -9.00
CA ILE A 151 0.00 12.44 -7.93
C ILE A 151 1.49 12.39 -7.64
N ILE A 152 1.83 12.56 -6.37
CA ILE A 152 3.13 12.26 -5.80
C ILE A 152 3.01 10.89 -5.14
N LEU A 153 3.63 9.88 -5.75
CA LEU A 153 3.64 8.52 -5.23
C LEU A 153 4.79 8.36 -4.24
N VAL A 154 4.51 7.80 -3.07
CA VAL A 154 5.48 7.51 -2.02
C VAL A 154 5.56 5.99 -1.82
N GLY A 155 6.75 5.44 -1.83
CA GLY A 155 6.96 4.01 -1.58
C GLY A 155 8.18 3.74 -0.69
N HIS A 156 8.45 2.46 -0.50
CA HIS A 156 9.62 1.98 0.24
C HIS A 156 10.26 0.84 -0.57
N ALA A 157 11.23 1.17 -1.44
CA ALA A 157 11.72 0.31 -2.53
C ALA A 157 10.70 0.11 -3.68
N VAL A 158 10.11 1.21 -4.16
CA VAL A 158 8.89 1.27 -5.01
C VAL A 158 9.03 0.75 -6.46
N GLU A 159 10.25 0.44 -6.91
CA GLU A 159 10.48 0.05 -8.31
C GLU A 159 9.75 -1.25 -8.69
N ASN A 160 9.70 -2.22 -7.76
CA ASN A 160 9.08 -3.52 -8.02
C ASN A 160 7.55 -3.45 -8.02
N GLU A 161 6.95 -2.51 -7.27
CA GLU A 161 5.49 -2.37 -7.19
C GLU A 161 4.85 -2.10 -8.56
N PHE A 162 5.48 -1.30 -9.42
CA PHE A 162 4.93 -0.99 -10.74
C PHE A 162 4.86 -2.22 -11.65
N GLU A 163 5.93 -3.01 -11.68
CA GLU A 163 5.97 -4.25 -12.46
C GLU A 163 4.92 -5.24 -11.96
N HIS A 164 4.82 -5.41 -10.63
CA HIS A 164 3.84 -6.31 -10.03
C HIS A 164 2.39 -5.89 -10.28
N ILE A 165 2.08 -4.59 -10.23
CA ILE A 165 0.75 -4.07 -10.56
C ILE A 165 0.41 -4.28 -12.03
N LEU A 166 1.38 -4.04 -12.94
CA LEU A 166 1.20 -4.28 -14.37
C LEU A 166 0.95 -5.77 -14.65
N GLU A 167 1.73 -6.67 -14.06
CA GLU A 167 1.56 -8.11 -14.24
C GLU A 167 0.24 -8.63 -13.66
N ALA A 168 -0.17 -8.15 -12.49
CA ALA A 168 -1.37 -8.62 -11.81
C ALA A 168 -2.67 -8.09 -12.42
N PHE A 169 -2.70 -6.85 -12.89
CA PHE A 169 -3.93 -6.17 -13.30
C PHE A 169 -3.92 -5.64 -14.74
N GLY A 170 -2.80 -5.71 -15.45
CA GLY A 170 -2.64 -5.09 -16.76
C GLY A 170 -2.70 -3.56 -16.71
N VAL A 171 -2.35 -2.97 -15.56
CA VAL A 171 -2.40 -1.52 -15.34
C VAL A 171 -0.99 -0.95 -15.28
N ASP A 172 -0.63 -0.18 -16.30
CA ASP A 172 0.59 0.64 -16.27
C ASP A 172 0.26 2.01 -15.64
N LEU A 173 0.53 2.14 -14.34
CA LEU A 173 0.26 3.39 -13.60
C LEU A 173 1.03 4.60 -14.16
N LEU A 174 2.23 4.38 -14.70
CA LEU A 174 3.08 5.45 -15.22
C LEU A 174 2.54 5.98 -16.56
N SER A 175 1.88 5.12 -17.35
CA SER A 175 1.30 5.49 -18.64
C SER A 175 0.18 6.53 -18.57
N TYR A 176 -0.47 6.70 -17.40
CA TYR A 176 -1.57 7.65 -17.25
C TYR A 176 -1.13 9.12 -17.19
N GLY A 177 0.15 9.41 -16.99
CA GLY A 177 0.67 10.79 -16.95
C GLY A 177 0.19 11.62 -15.74
N THR A 178 -0.40 10.98 -14.73
CA THR A 178 -0.83 11.65 -13.48
C THR A 178 0.23 11.60 -12.40
N ILE A 179 1.10 10.58 -12.40
CA ILE A 179 2.23 10.49 -11.47
C ILE A 179 3.32 11.46 -11.92
N VAL A 180 3.46 12.56 -11.18
CA VAL A 180 4.41 13.65 -11.46
C VAL A 180 5.72 13.49 -10.70
N LYS A 181 5.73 12.71 -9.60
CA LYS A 181 6.94 12.35 -8.87
C LYS A 181 6.75 11.02 -8.15
N VAL A 182 7.82 10.23 -8.11
CA VAL A 182 7.94 9.04 -7.26
C VAL A 182 8.98 9.35 -6.19
N ILE A 183 8.64 9.09 -4.93
CA ILE A 183 9.46 9.33 -3.75
C ILE A 183 9.70 7.99 -3.05
N ASP A 184 10.97 7.65 -2.84
CA ASP A 184 11.36 6.46 -2.09
C ASP A 184 11.83 6.83 -0.68
N THR A 185 11.17 6.30 0.33
CA THR A 185 11.52 6.55 1.74
C THR A 185 12.87 5.96 2.16
N GLN A 186 13.42 4.98 1.45
CA GLN A 186 14.80 4.51 1.67
C GLN A 186 15.81 5.58 1.25
N VAL A 187 15.59 6.20 0.08
CA VAL A 187 16.42 7.31 -0.41
C VAL A 187 16.32 8.51 0.53
N MET A 188 15.09 8.88 0.94
CA MET A 188 14.89 9.95 1.93
C MET A 188 15.64 9.69 3.24
N ALA A 189 15.60 8.44 3.74
CA ALA A 189 16.30 8.06 4.96
C ALA A 189 17.82 8.18 4.79
N GLU A 190 18.37 7.71 3.67
CA GLU A 190 19.79 7.84 3.35
C GLU A 190 20.24 9.30 3.29
N GLU A 191 19.51 10.15 2.57
CA GLU A 191 19.77 11.61 2.47
C GLU A 191 19.71 12.30 3.84
N ALA A 192 18.81 11.86 4.72
CA ALA A 192 18.71 12.34 6.09
C ALA A 192 19.76 11.72 7.05
N GLY A 193 20.64 10.85 6.56
CA GLY A 193 21.66 10.16 7.35
C GLY A 193 21.10 9.08 8.30
N ILE A 194 19.86 8.64 8.09
CA ILE A 194 19.20 7.59 8.85
C ILE A 194 19.54 6.24 8.22
N ARG A 195 20.29 5.41 8.95
CA ARG A 195 20.78 4.12 8.45
C ARG A 195 20.16 2.94 9.19
N GLY A 196 19.96 1.84 8.47
CA GLY A 196 19.54 0.58 9.05
C GLY A 196 20.67 -0.13 9.80
N PRO A 197 20.33 -1.14 10.64
CA PRO A 197 21.32 -1.90 11.40
C PRO A 197 22.23 -2.79 10.53
N ARG A 198 21.86 -3.02 9.27
CA ARG A 198 22.53 -3.96 8.35
C ARG A 198 23.08 -3.31 7.07
N GLY A 199 23.13 -1.98 7.00
CA GLY A 199 23.61 -1.26 5.82
C GLY A 199 22.86 0.04 5.54
N PRO A 200 23.08 0.66 4.37
CA PRO A 200 22.43 1.92 4.00
C PRO A 200 20.92 1.75 3.81
N LEU A 201 20.47 0.64 3.20
CA LEU A 201 19.05 0.35 2.98
C LEU A 201 18.36 -0.04 4.30
N ILE A 202 17.58 0.88 4.83
CA ILE A 202 16.79 0.69 6.04
C ILE A 202 15.46 0.03 5.71
N SER A 203 15.04 -0.97 6.50
CA SER A 203 13.69 -1.52 6.36
C SER A 203 12.64 -0.59 6.97
N LEU A 204 11.41 -0.63 6.48
CA LEU A 204 10.30 0.19 6.99
C LEU A 204 10.14 0.09 8.50
N LYS A 205 10.17 -1.13 9.05
CA LYS A 205 10.15 -1.37 10.50
C LYS A 205 11.26 -0.62 11.26
N ASN A 206 12.49 -0.65 10.75
CA ASN A 206 13.62 0.01 11.40
C ASN A 206 13.54 1.52 11.24
N LEU A 207 13.03 2.00 10.11
CA LEU A 207 12.79 3.42 9.85
C LEU A 207 11.75 3.99 10.81
N LEU A 208 10.61 3.32 11.00
CA LEU A 208 9.64 3.68 12.03
C LEU A 208 10.24 3.64 13.44
N SER A 209 11.03 2.59 13.74
CA SER A 209 11.70 2.43 15.03
C SER A 209 12.72 3.54 15.31
N HIS A 210 13.34 4.12 14.27
CA HIS A 210 14.19 5.31 14.40
C HIS A 210 13.40 6.48 14.98
N PHE A 211 12.15 6.66 14.57
CA PHE A 211 11.25 7.70 15.11
C PHE A 211 10.52 7.30 16.40
N ASN A 212 10.84 6.15 17.02
CA ASN A 212 10.10 5.59 18.16
C ASN A 212 8.64 5.21 17.84
N LEU A 213 8.34 4.94 16.56
CA LEU A 213 7.04 4.46 16.15
C LEU A 213 7.07 2.95 15.90
N THR A 214 6.00 2.30 16.33
CA THR A 214 5.66 0.93 15.97
C THR A 214 4.26 0.93 15.39
N VAL A 215 4.15 0.47 14.15
CA VAL A 215 2.86 0.12 13.53
C VAL A 215 2.69 -1.39 13.70
N PRO A 216 1.60 -1.86 14.32
CA PRO A 216 1.34 -3.29 14.47
C PRO A 216 1.07 -3.94 13.11
N ASN A 217 1.38 -5.24 13.00
CA ASN A 217 1.05 -6.05 11.83
C ASN A 217 1.52 -5.46 10.49
N LEU A 218 2.76 -4.94 10.47
CA LEU A 218 3.49 -4.73 9.21
C LEU A 218 3.53 -6.05 8.42
N HIS A 219 3.68 -5.96 7.10
CA HIS A 219 3.44 -7.05 6.12
C HIS A 219 1.96 -7.39 5.93
N SER A 220 1.09 -6.40 6.16
CA SER A 220 -0.17 -6.29 5.41
C SER A 220 -0.06 -5.04 4.56
N ALA A 221 -0.48 -5.13 3.31
CA ALA A 221 -0.26 -4.05 2.35
C ALA A 221 -0.85 -2.71 2.84
N GLY A 222 -2.01 -2.76 3.50
CA GLY A 222 -2.62 -1.55 4.08
C GLY A 222 -1.75 -0.91 5.17
N ASN A 223 -1.28 -1.69 6.15
CA ASN A 223 -0.48 -1.12 7.24
C ASN A 223 0.88 -0.60 6.73
N ASP A 224 1.47 -1.28 5.73
CA ASP A 224 2.76 -0.91 5.15
C ASP A 224 2.67 0.37 4.31
N ALA A 225 1.60 0.55 3.52
CA ALA A 225 1.33 1.80 2.80
C ALA A 225 1.19 3.00 3.77
N ALA A 226 0.45 2.83 4.86
CA ALA A 226 0.29 3.88 5.87
C ALA A 226 1.60 4.20 6.61
N ALA A 227 2.32 3.14 7.02
CA ALA A 227 3.63 3.26 7.65
C ALA A 227 4.63 4.01 6.78
N THR A 228 4.63 3.72 5.47
CA THR A 228 5.48 4.39 4.49
C THR A 228 5.18 5.88 4.41
N LEU A 229 3.89 6.24 4.34
CA LEU A 229 3.48 7.64 4.29
C LEU A 229 3.81 8.40 5.59
N MET A 230 3.57 7.78 6.75
CA MET A 230 3.97 8.33 8.05
C MET A 230 5.49 8.55 8.14
N ALA A 231 6.29 7.60 7.64
CA ALA A 231 7.74 7.72 7.61
C ALA A 231 8.19 8.89 6.72
N ALA A 232 7.59 9.06 5.54
CA ALA A 232 7.90 10.18 4.65
C ALA A 232 7.64 11.55 5.31
N VAL A 233 6.50 11.71 5.99
CA VAL A 233 6.16 12.92 6.76
C VAL A 233 7.21 13.17 7.85
N LEU A 234 7.55 12.15 8.63
CA LEU A 234 8.48 12.27 9.75
C LEU A 234 9.92 12.57 9.32
N ILE A 235 10.41 11.96 8.23
CA ILE A 235 11.72 12.29 7.66
C ILE A 235 11.73 13.74 7.19
N THR A 236 10.69 14.16 6.46
CA THR A 236 10.57 15.54 5.96
C THR A 236 10.63 16.55 7.09
N LEU A 237 9.87 16.30 8.16
CA LEU A 237 9.71 17.23 9.27
C LEU A 237 10.73 17.05 10.39
N LYS A 238 11.69 16.12 10.26
CA LYS A 238 12.58 15.73 11.35
C LYS A 238 13.30 16.92 12.00
N GLU A 239 13.91 17.79 11.22
CA GLU A 239 14.64 18.96 11.74
C GLU A 239 13.70 20.03 12.34
N ASN A 240 12.46 20.13 11.84
CA ASN A 240 11.44 21.03 12.36
C ASN A 240 10.89 20.55 13.70
N LEU A 241 10.67 19.24 13.83
CA LEU A 241 10.12 18.60 15.04
C LEU A 241 11.17 18.40 16.13
N TYR A 242 12.43 18.17 15.75
CA TYR A 242 13.51 17.79 16.66
C TYR A 242 14.80 18.57 16.35
N PRO A 243 14.79 19.90 16.55
CA PRO A 243 15.94 20.73 16.22
C PRO A 243 17.19 20.29 16.99
N GLY A 244 18.32 20.18 16.28
CA GLY A 244 19.61 19.82 16.86
C GLY A 244 19.84 18.32 17.12
N VAL A 245 18.88 17.45 16.79
CA VAL A 245 19.06 15.99 16.91
C VAL A 245 20.06 15.45 15.88
N GLY A 246 20.21 16.10 14.72
CA GLY A 246 21.11 15.64 13.64
C GLY A 246 20.75 14.21 13.21
N THR A 247 21.70 13.37 12.83
CA THR A 247 21.38 11.99 12.37
C THR A 247 20.93 11.03 13.50
N ASN A 248 20.83 11.51 14.74
CA ASN A 248 20.46 10.67 15.87
C ASN A 248 18.96 10.35 15.88
N LYS A 249 18.63 9.30 16.62
CA LYS A 249 17.25 8.92 16.93
C LYS A 249 16.56 10.04 17.75
N PRO A 250 15.41 10.59 17.30
CA PRO A 250 14.64 11.58 18.05
C PRO A 250 14.15 11.07 19.42
N PRO A 251 13.80 11.98 20.36
CA PRO A 251 13.16 11.59 21.61
C PRO A 251 11.76 11.00 21.35
N ALA A 252 11.39 9.98 22.14
CA ALA A 252 10.07 9.35 22.07
C ALA A 252 8.95 10.23 22.67
N VAL A 253 9.33 11.17 23.56
CA VAL A 253 8.40 12.05 24.28
C VAL A 253 8.88 13.49 24.12
N VAL A 254 8.00 14.36 23.65
CA VAL A 254 8.18 15.81 23.59
C VAL A 254 6.95 16.45 24.24
N ASP A 255 7.15 17.40 25.16
CA ASP A 255 6.07 18.09 25.89
C ASP A 255 5.01 17.15 26.50
N ASN A 256 5.48 16.05 27.10
CA ASN A 256 4.67 14.97 27.70
C ASN A 256 3.79 14.18 26.71
N ILE A 257 3.94 14.39 25.40
CA ILE A 257 3.26 13.61 24.37
C ILE A 257 4.23 12.54 23.87
N ASN A 258 3.82 11.28 23.94
CA ASN A 258 4.57 10.18 23.34
C ASN A 258 4.15 10.01 21.87
N ILE A 259 5.11 9.94 20.94
CA ILE A 259 4.82 9.78 19.51
C ILE A 259 3.99 8.53 19.20
N GLN A 260 4.13 7.45 19.97
CA GLN A 260 3.35 6.23 19.79
C GLN A 260 1.85 6.45 19.99
N TRP A 261 1.44 7.49 20.74
CA TRP A 261 0.03 7.84 20.92
C TRP A 261 -0.64 8.29 19.62
N ILE A 262 0.13 8.80 18.66
CA ILE A 262 -0.39 9.19 17.33
C ILE A 262 -0.88 7.95 16.57
N VAL A 263 -0.06 6.89 16.55
CA VAL A 263 -0.47 5.61 15.95
C VAL A 263 -1.67 5.07 16.72
N SER A 264 -1.65 5.09 18.07
CA SER A 264 -2.82 4.66 18.85
C SER A 264 -4.09 5.41 18.44
N ALA A 265 -4.03 6.73 18.25
CA ALA A 265 -5.17 7.54 17.81
C ALA A 265 -5.65 7.18 16.39
N LEU A 266 -4.75 6.91 15.45
CA LEU A 266 -5.11 6.37 14.12
C LEU A 266 -5.80 5.00 14.23
N LEU A 267 -5.36 4.17 15.16
CA LEU A 267 -5.91 2.83 15.40
C LEU A 267 -7.24 2.83 16.19
N THR A 268 -7.65 3.93 16.82
CA THR A 268 -8.86 3.96 17.67
C THR A 268 -9.87 5.02 17.28
N GLU A 269 -9.43 6.22 16.93
CA GLU A 269 -10.27 7.41 16.77
C GLU A 269 -10.36 7.86 15.30
N ASN A 270 -9.27 7.73 14.55
CA ASN A 270 -9.15 8.20 13.17
C ASN A 270 -9.06 7.05 12.16
N LYS A 271 -9.77 5.94 12.44
CA LYS A 271 -9.83 4.83 11.48
C LYS A 271 -10.43 5.31 10.17
N THR A 272 -9.85 4.84 9.08
CA THR A 272 -10.37 5.15 7.75
C THR A 272 -11.75 4.50 7.60
N PRO A 273 -12.77 5.27 7.18
CA PRO A 273 -14.07 4.71 6.87
C PRO A 273 -13.97 3.61 5.82
N ALA A 274 -14.78 2.57 5.95
CA ALA A 274 -14.79 1.49 4.97
C ALA A 274 -15.15 2.05 3.58
N PRO A 275 -14.35 1.77 2.53
CA PRO A 275 -14.67 2.25 1.20
C PRO A 275 -15.95 1.61 0.65
N LEU A 276 -16.52 2.19 -0.40
CA LEU A 276 -17.80 1.73 -0.97
C LEU A 276 -17.66 0.54 -1.92
N TRP A 277 -16.46 0.22 -2.36
CA TRP A 277 -16.17 -0.91 -3.24
C TRP A 277 -15.93 -2.21 -2.47
N GLY A 278 -16.05 -3.34 -3.17
CA GLY A 278 -15.84 -4.67 -2.63
C GLY A 278 -16.82 -5.06 -1.52
N VAL A 279 -16.51 -6.16 -0.84
CA VAL A 279 -17.34 -6.70 0.26
C VAL A 279 -16.51 -6.90 1.51
N GLU A 280 -17.10 -6.72 2.70
CA GLU A 280 -16.38 -6.90 3.97
C GLU A 280 -16.30 -8.35 4.41
N LEU A 281 -17.31 -9.14 4.03
CA LEU A 281 -17.39 -10.54 4.40
C LEU A 281 -17.08 -11.39 3.17
N PHE A 282 -15.99 -12.15 3.23
CA PHE A 282 -15.69 -13.18 2.26
C PHE A 282 -15.01 -14.36 2.94
N CYS A 283 -15.57 -15.54 2.73
CA CYS A 283 -15.03 -16.75 3.31
C CYS A 283 -13.97 -17.35 2.39
N THR A 284 -12.70 -17.21 2.77
CA THR A 284 -11.55 -17.81 2.05
C THR A 284 -11.51 -19.35 2.07
N ARG A 285 -12.54 -19.99 2.64
CA ARG A 285 -12.73 -21.46 2.65
C ARG A 285 -13.84 -21.93 1.71
N CYS A 286 -15.02 -21.31 1.77
CA CYS A 286 -16.22 -21.72 1.03
C CYS A 286 -16.71 -20.72 -0.03
N GLU A 287 -16.02 -19.58 -0.19
CA GLU A 287 -16.23 -18.59 -1.25
C GLU A 287 -17.50 -17.74 -1.12
N ARG A 288 -18.24 -17.86 -0.01
CA ARG A 288 -19.45 -17.07 0.23
C ARG A 288 -19.13 -15.70 0.83
N GLU A 289 -19.95 -14.71 0.48
CA GLU A 289 -19.78 -13.30 0.85
C GLU A 289 -20.60 -12.86 2.07
N ASN A 290 -20.90 -13.79 2.99
CA ASN A 290 -21.76 -13.52 4.14
C ASN A 290 -21.14 -13.92 5.49
N HIS A 291 -19.90 -14.40 5.51
CA HIS A 291 -19.14 -14.70 6.71
C HIS A 291 -17.64 -14.76 6.41
N LEU A 292 -16.82 -14.62 7.45
CA LEU A 292 -15.37 -14.86 7.37
C LEU A 292 -15.04 -16.34 7.62
N ARG A 293 -13.81 -16.75 7.26
CA ARG A 293 -13.33 -18.14 7.40
C ARG A 293 -13.55 -18.73 8.79
N ALA A 294 -13.29 -17.95 9.85
CA ALA A 294 -13.45 -18.36 11.24
C ALA A 294 -14.88 -18.83 11.58
N ASN A 295 -15.88 -18.29 10.88
CA ASN A 295 -17.30 -18.58 11.09
C ASN A 295 -17.87 -19.56 10.04
N CYS A 296 -17.00 -20.30 9.34
CA CYS A 296 -17.41 -21.16 8.24
C CYS A 296 -17.73 -22.58 8.69
N PHE A 297 -19.01 -22.95 8.60
CA PHE A 297 -19.51 -24.31 8.88
C PHE A 297 -19.91 -25.09 7.62
N ALA A 298 -19.56 -24.57 6.43
CA ALA A 298 -19.91 -25.21 5.16
C ALA A 298 -19.32 -26.63 5.08
N LYS A 299 -20.15 -27.58 4.62
CA LYS A 299 -19.69 -28.89 4.15
C LYS A 299 -19.15 -28.70 2.74
N LEU A 300 -17.88 -28.98 2.53
CA LEU A 300 -17.18 -28.75 1.27
C LEU A 300 -16.65 -30.05 0.69
N GLN A 301 -16.42 -30.03 -0.61
CA GLN A 301 -15.85 -31.13 -1.36
C GLN A 301 -15.12 -30.54 -2.58
N CYS A 302 -13.81 -30.49 -2.51
CA CYS A 302 -12.96 -30.06 -3.62
C CYS A 302 -12.85 -31.19 -4.65
N GLU A 303 -13.46 -31.00 -5.82
CA GLU A 303 -13.47 -32.02 -6.88
C GLU A 303 -12.05 -32.27 -7.44
N ILE A 304 -11.16 -31.28 -7.50
CA ILE A 304 -9.76 -31.47 -7.93
C ILE A 304 -9.05 -32.48 -7.01
N CYS A 305 -9.12 -32.26 -5.70
CA CYS A 305 -8.49 -33.13 -4.71
C CYS A 305 -9.15 -34.52 -4.66
N LYS A 306 -10.48 -34.58 -4.76
CA LYS A 306 -11.25 -35.83 -4.74
C LYS A 306 -10.91 -36.72 -5.93
N CYS A 307 -10.86 -36.15 -7.14
CA CYS A 307 -10.58 -36.88 -8.37
C CYS A 307 -9.08 -37.04 -8.67
N SER A 308 -8.20 -36.54 -7.80
CA SER A 308 -6.74 -36.58 -8.02
C SER A 308 -6.14 -37.98 -8.07
N GLY A 309 -6.82 -38.99 -7.50
CA GLY A 309 -6.24 -40.31 -7.29
C GLY A 309 -5.11 -40.34 -6.26
N VAL A 310 -4.95 -39.29 -5.44
CA VAL A 310 -3.96 -39.20 -4.36
C VAL A 310 -4.68 -39.23 -3.02
N LYS A 311 -4.42 -40.23 -2.18
CA LYS A 311 -5.11 -40.49 -0.90
C LYS A 311 -5.03 -39.32 0.05
N ARG A 312 -3.86 -38.69 0.16
CA ARG A 312 -3.70 -37.50 1.00
C ARG A 312 -4.61 -36.35 0.55
N LEU A 313 -4.74 -36.14 -0.76
CA LEU A 313 -5.58 -35.08 -1.32
C LEU A 313 -7.07 -35.43 -1.20
N TYR A 314 -7.45 -36.68 -1.48
CA TYR A 314 -8.81 -37.15 -1.27
C TYR A 314 -9.26 -36.91 0.18
N ASN A 315 -8.43 -37.21 1.18
CA ASN A 315 -8.75 -36.95 2.57
C ASN A 315 -8.86 -35.44 2.87
N ALA A 316 -8.00 -34.61 2.26
CA ALA A 316 -8.01 -33.16 2.43
C ALA A 316 -9.14 -32.46 1.63
N SER A 317 -9.79 -33.15 0.70
CA SER A 317 -10.78 -32.56 -0.23
C SER A 317 -11.98 -31.91 0.47
N ARG A 318 -12.27 -32.30 1.72
CA ARG A 318 -13.40 -31.77 2.50
C ARG A 318 -13.12 -30.46 3.23
N THR A 319 -11.87 -29.97 3.14
CA THR A 319 -11.42 -28.80 3.91
C THR A 319 -11.67 -27.47 3.19
N HIS A 320 -11.83 -27.47 1.86
CA HIS A 320 -11.89 -26.28 1.02
C HIS A 320 -12.77 -26.46 -0.23
N ALA A 321 -13.25 -25.36 -0.81
CA ALA A 321 -13.90 -25.37 -2.13
C ALA A 321 -12.87 -25.51 -3.27
N ALA A 322 -13.30 -26.00 -4.43
CA ALA A 322 -12.41 -26.22 -5.58
C ALA A 322 -11.67 -24.93 -6.00
N GLY A 323 -12.33 -23.77 -5.94
CA GLY A 323 -11.70 -22.49 -6.28
C GLY A 323 -10.58 -22.05 -5.32
N ARG A 324 -10.50 -22.66 -4.12
CA ARG A 324 -9.43 -22.48 -3.11
C ARG A 324 -8.34 -23.57 -3.17
N CYS A 325 -8.40 -24.45 -4.17
CA CYS A 325 -7.45 -25.55 -4.27
C CYS A 325 -6.11 -25.05 -4.82
N MET A 326 -5.02 -25.34 -4.11
CA MET A 326 -3.66 -25.00 -4.54
C MET A 326 -3.27 -25.64 -5.88
N PHE A 327 -3.83 -26.82 -6.19
CA PHE A 327 -3.59 -27.54 -7.43
C PHE A 327 -4.32 -26.96 -8.65
N LYS A 328 -4.94 -25.78 -8.50
CA LYS A 328 -5.27 -24.91 -9.63
C LYS A 328 -4.02 -24.28 -10.25
N TYR A 329 -2.98 -24.09 -9.45
CA TYR A 329 -1.73 -23.43 -9.86
C TYR A 329 -0.59 -24.42 -10.10
N TRP A 330 -0.68 -25.61 -9.52
CA TRP A 330 0.38 -26.62 -9.56
C TRP A 330 -0.09 -27.94 -10.14
N ALA A 331 0.84 -28.67 -10.73
CA ALA A 331 0.62 -30.05 -11.12
C ALA A 331 0.21 -30.91 -9.92
N LEU A 332 -0.72 -31.84 -10.15
CA LEU A 332 -1.08 -32.85 -9.16
C LEU A 332 0.11 -33.81 -8.93
N PRO A 333 0.30 -34.33 -7.71
CA PRO A 333 1.25 -35.40 -7.46
C PRO A 333 0.87 -36.67 -8.25
N PRO A 334 1.81 -37.61 -8.45
CA PRO A 334 1.51 -38.93 -9.01
C PRO A 334 0.41 -39.64 -8.21
N ARG A 335 -0.45 -40.39 -8.92
CA ARG A 335 -1.54 -41.17 -8.30
C ARG A 335 -0.99 -42.26 -7.37
N ASP A 336 -1.69 -42.52 -6.28
CA ASP A 336 -1.38 -43.64 -5.40
C ASP A 336 -1.85 -44.95 -6.02
N VAL A 337 -1.06 -46.02 -5.85
CA VAL A 337 -1.40 -47.37 -6.33
C VAL A 337 -2.71 -47.84 -5.68
N GLY A 338 -3.67 -48.28 -6.51
CA GLY A 338 -4.98 -48.77 -6.04
C GLY A 338 -6.06 -47.71 -5.82
N MET A 339 -5.81 -46.45 -6.16
CA MET A 339 -6.84 -45.39 -6.15
C MET A 339 -7.61 -45.32 -7.48
N HIS A 340 -8.84 -45.82 -7.47
CA HIS A 340 -9.80 -45.64 -8.58
C HIS A 340 -10.47 -44.25 -8.52
N PRO A 341 -10.87 -43.67 -9.68
CA PRO A 341 -11.51 -42.35 -9.76
C PRO A 341 -12.76 -42.19 -8.91
#